data_AF-A0AAD3CYP7-F1
#
_entry.id   AF-A0AAD3CYP7-F1
#
_cell.length_a   1.000
_cell.length_b   1.000
_cell.length_c   1.000
_cell.angle_alpha   90.00
_cell.angle_beta   90.00
_cell.angle_gamma   90.00
#
_symmetry.space_group_name_H-M   'P 1'
#
loop_
_entity.id
_entity.type
_entity.pdbx_description
1 polymer ?
#
loop_
_entity_poly.entity_id
_entity_poly.type
_entity_poly.pdbx_seq_one_letter_code
_entity_poly.pdbx_strand_id
1 'polypeptide(L)'
;MHRRRKQSAKDLQKESLNAARKLRFTLQISRIIMLFCISVFIYITSNALYPSNVYTSETIHAKGHKVKVTVEEVFDVPLEARQATRFSSPKPDLQIPENLERYFTDTNKPISATDIPLFWHILKSGGTSMKHGIAFCLGKVEASESGIVDGHEHDTRIEKVKVGEGNYINVDTTTPQGIDRAISMGLLRDGNALPEIIFSPYLHESSNLFKDTSYQGRIFCVFRHPIERAVSLFYYLKKASWEPTFSAKLEKIESIEDYAISEFAENNWMVRFLTNELTGIVTEEHLDIAKEIVRRKVLVGLTLDMENSFRRFMHYLGWNIDSLSVDQQQCLNKYIGHGTNQNQHTNEHFGSMGWKILRANNILDLKLYEYALQLYAEQGATMFGIN
;
A
#
# COMPACT_ATOMS: atom_id res chain seq x y z
N MET A 1 27.01 -70.63 -22.38
CA MET A 1 25.85 -69.71 -22.48
C MET A 1 25.71 -68.73 -21.31
N HIS A 2 25.98 -69.13 -20.05
CA HIS A 2 25.69 -68.30 -18.87
C HIS A 2 26.57 -67.04 -18.70
N ARG A 3 27.85 -67.07 -19.12
CA ARG A 3 28.76 -65.90 -19.09
C ARG A 3 28.32 -64.76 -20.03
N ARG A 4 27.80 -65.08 -21.23
CA ARG A 4 27.34 -64.06 -22.20
C ARG A 4 26.13 -63.27 -21.70
N ARG A 5 25.21 -63.91 -20.97
CA ARG A 5 24.05 -63.23 -20.36
C ARG A 5 24.43 -62.27 -19.23
N LYS A 6 25.43 -62.62 -18.40
CA LYS A 6 25.92 -61.72 -17.34
C LYS A 6 26.66 -60.50 -17.90
N GLN A 7 27.34 -60.63 -19.03
CA GLN A 7 28.01 -59.50 -19.68
C GLN A 7 26.99 -58.52 -20.26
N SER A 8 26.00 -59.03 -20.99
CA SER A 8 24.92 -58.20 -21.59
C SER A 8 24.13 -57.38 -20.56
N ALA A 9 23.83 -57.94 -19.38
CA ALA A 9 23.15 -57.20 -18.31
C ALA A 9 24.00 -56.04 -17.73
N LYS A 10 25.32 -56.24 -17.62
CA LYS A 10 26.24 -55.19 -17.15
C LYS A 10 26.39 -54.06 -18.17
N ASP A 11 26.39 -54.40 -19.46
CA ASP A 11 26.48 -53.43 -20.53
C ASP A 11 25.21 -52.55 -20.59
N LEU A 12 24.03 -53.16 -20.49
CA LEU A 12 22.74 -52.44 -20.39
C LEU A 12 22.66 -51.51 -19.16
N GLN A 13 23.15 -51.96 -18.00
CA GLN A 13 23.18 -51.14 -16.79
C GLN A 13 24.14 -49.95 -16.94
N LYS A 14 25.28 -50.14 -17.62
CA LYS A 14 26.26 -49.08 -17.89
C LYS A 14 25.72 -48.06 -18.89
N GLU A 15 24.99 -48.49 -19.92
CA GLU A 15 24.32 -47.60 -20.87
C GLU A 15 23.23 -46.74 -20.20
N SER A 16 22.39 -47.35 -19.36
CA SER A 16 21.37 -46.64 -18.57
C SER A 16 21.99 -45.57 -17.65
N LEU A 17 23.09 -45.91 -16.96
CA LEU A 17 23.78 -44.97 -16.08
C LEU A 17 24.40 -43.79 -16.85
N ASN A 18 24.95 -44.06 -18.04
CA ASN A 18 25.51 -43.04 -18.91
C ASN A 18 24.43 -42.12 -19.50
N ALA A 19 23.27 -42.67 -19.88
CA ALA A 19 22.12 -41.90 -20.33
C ALA A 19 21.60 -40.97 -19.22
N ALA A 20 21.47 -41.47 -17.98
CA ALA A 20 21.04 -40.68 -16.83
C ALA A 20 22.04 -39.55 -16.50
N ARG A 21 23.35 -39.80 -16.62
CA ARG A 21 24.38 -38.76 -16.45
C ARG A 21 24.32 -37.68 -17.52
N LYS A 22 24.13 -38.05 -18.79
CA LYS A 22 23.95 -37.08 -19.88
C LYS A 22 22.71 -36.22 -19.64
N LEU A 23 21.59 -36.84 -19.25
CA LEU A 23 20.34 -36.11 -18.96
C LEU A 23 20.51 -35.10 -17.82
N ARG A 24 21.16 -35.50 -16.71
CA ARG A 24 21.46 -34.58 -15.59
C ARG A 24 22.34 -33.42 -16.01
N PHE A 25 23.37 -33.68 -16.83
CA PHE A 25 24.26 -32.64 -17.33
C PHE A 25 23.52 -31.64 -18.24
N THR A 26 22.67 -32.13 -19.15
CA THR A 26 21.84 -31.27 -20.01
C THR A 26 20.86 -30.42 -19.19
N LEU A 27 20.24 -30.99 -18.16
CA LEU A 27 19.34 -30.23 -17.26
C LEU A 27 20.08 -29.18 -16.43
N GLN A 28 21.32 -29.45 -16.00
CA GLN A 28 22.15 -28.45 -15.31
C GLN A 28 22.54 -27.29 -16.22
N ILE A 29 22.95 -27.56 -17.47
CA ILE A 29 23.27 -26.51 -18.43
C ILE A 29 22.02 -25.66 -18.74
N SER A 30 20.86 -26.29 -18.93
CA SER A 30 19.60 -25.58 -19.17
C SER A 30 19.22 -24.66 -17.99
N ARG A 31 19.41 -25.10 -16.74
CA ARG A 31 19.21 -24.26 -15.55
C ARG A 31 20.16 -23.05 -15.52
N ILE A 32 21.44 -23.24 -15.85
CA ILE A 32 22.42 -22.14 -15.88
C ILE A 32 22.06 -21.11 -16.95
N ILE A 33 21.68 -21.57 -18.15
CA ILE A 33 21.26 -20.68 -19.25
C ILE A 33 19.99 -19.91 -18.86
N MET A 34 19.01 -20.58 -18.26
CA MET A 34 17.78 -19.94 -17.81
C MET A 34 18.06 -18.85 -16.75
N LEU A 35 18.92 -19.13 -15.77
CA LEU A 35 19.31 -18.15 -14.75
C LEU A 35 20.06 -16.95 -15.35
N PHE A 36 20.91 -17.17 -16.35
CA PHE A 36 21.60 -16.10 -17.07
C PHE A 36 20.63 -15.25 -17.90
N CYS A 37 19.66 -15.86 -18.57
CA CYS A 37 18.62 -15.13 -19.31
C CYS A 37 17.73 -14.30 -18.37
N ILE A 38 17.39 -14.83 -17.19
CA ILE A 38 16.63 -14.10 -16.17
C ILE A 38 17.43 -12.90 -15.64
N SER A 39 18.71 -13.06 -15.34
CA SER A 39 19.53 -11.94 -14.84
C SER A 39 19.76 -10.86 -15.90
N VAL A 40 19.95 -11.22 -17.17
CA VAL A 40 20.01 -10.26 -18.28
C VAL A 40 18.66 -9.56 -18.48
N PHE A 41 17.55 -10.28 -18.39
CA PHE A 41 16.22 -9.68 -18.49
C PHE A 41 15.95 -8.70 -17.35
N ILE A 42 16.27 -9.06 -16.11
CA ILE A 42 16.19 -8.15 -14.95
C ILE A 42 17.08 -6.93 -15.16
N TYR A 43 18.31 -7.10 -15.65
CA TYR A 43 19.21 -5.97 -15.91
C TYR A 43 18.69 -5.01 -17.00
N ILE A 44 18.08 -5.55 -18.06
CA ILE A 44 17.50 -4.76 -19.14
C ILE A 44 16.23 -4.03 -18.66
N THR A 45 15.35 -4.71 -17.92
CA THR A 45 14.14 -4.08 -17.40
C THR A 45 14.47 -3.03 -16.35
N SER A 46 15.41 -3.26 -15.44
CA SER A 46 15.84 -2.28 -14.44
C SER A 46 16.44 -1.00 -15.06
N ASN A 47 17.12 -1.08 -16.21
CA ASN A 47 17.66 0.09 -16.90
C ASN A 47 16.66 0.78 -17.85
N ALA A 48 15.60 0.10 -18.28
CA ALA A 48 14.55 0.66 -19.13
C ALA A 48 13.35 1.21 -18.34
N LEU A 49 13.20 0.86 -17.06
CA LEU A 49 12.02 1.19 -16.22
C LEU A 49 12.07 2.54 -15.51
N TYR A 50 13.14 3.31 -15.64
CA TYR A 50 13.20 4.67 -15.12
C TYR A 50 13.76 5.64 -16.16
N PRO A 51 12.97 6.06 -17.17
CA PRO A 51 13.21 7.39 -17.73
C PRO A 51 12.94 8.36 -16.58
N SER A 52 14.02 8.84 -15.97
CA SER A 52 14.02 9.97 -15.06
C SER A 52 13.56 11.21 -15.83
N ASN A 53 12.25 11.32 -16.06
CA ASN A 53 11.60 12.58 -16.39
C ASN A 53 11.60 13.44 -15.13
N VAL A 54 12.79 13.81 -14.69
CA VAL A 54 13.02 14.85 -13.71
C VAL A 54 12.65 16.14 -14.41
N TYR A 55 11.49 16.69 -14.08
CA TYR A 55 11.21 18.10 -14.28
C TYR A 55 12.13 18.90 -13.36
N THR A 56 13.38 19.09 -13.78
CA THR A 56 14.22 20.18 -13.28
C THR A 56 14.63 21.01 -14.48
N SER A 57 14.08 22.21 -14.56
CA SER A 57 14.82 23.31 -15.19
C SER A 57 14.76 24.51 -14.26
N GLU A 58 15.71 24.57 -13.34
CA GLU A 58 16.35 25.84 -13.00
C GLU A 58 17.74 25.84 -13.63
N THR A 59 18.04 26.94 -14.30
CA THR A 59 19.18 27.15 -15.17
C THR A 59 20.48 27.17 -14.36
N ILE A 60 21.30 26.11 -14.44
CA ILE A 60 22.73 26.22 -14.15
C ILE A 60 23.39 26.80 -15.41
N HIS A 61 24.12 27.91 -15.25
CA HIS A 61 24.74 28.69 -16.32
C HIS A 61 25.61 27.82 -17.27
N ALA A 62 25.02 27.33 -18.35
CA ALA A 62 25.73 26.77 -19.49
C ALA A 62 25.50 27.67 -20.72
N LYS A 63 26.52 28.49 -21.01
CA LYS A 63 26.80 29.09 -22.33
C LYS A 63 25.59 29.58 -23.16
N GLY A 64 25.00 30.69 -22.74
CA GLY A 64 24.48 31.69 -23.67
C GLY A 64 23.16 31.43 -24.40
N HIS A 65 22.34 30.45 -24.02
CA HIS A 65 20.97 30.32 -24.53
C HIS A 65 19.95 30.74 -23.47
N LYS A 66 19.24 31.86 -23.72
CA LYS A 66 18.10 32.30 -22.91
C LYS A 66 16.88 31.44 -23.26
N VAL A 67 16.59 30.42 -22.46
CA VAL A 67 15.30 29.73 -22.48
C VAL A 67 14.36 30.49 -21.54
N LYS A 68 13.25 31.02 -22.08
CA LYS A 68 12.20 31.64 -21.29
C LYS A 68 11.29 30.53 -20.77
N VAL A 69 11.53 30.06 -19.55
CA VAL A 69 10.62 29.15 -18.86
C VAL A 69 9.58 30.02 -18.17
N THR A 70 8.33 29.98 -18.63
CA THR A 70 7.20 30.45 -17.83
C THR A 70 7.08 29.51 -16.64
N VAL A 71 7.41 30.02 -15.45
CA VAL A 71 7.16 29.32 -14.19
C VAL A 71 5.64 29.21 -14.08
N GLU A 72 5.09 28.07 -14.50
CA GLU A 72 3.72 27.70 -14.17
C GLU A 72 3.58 27.83 -12.65
N GLU A 73 2.49 28.45 -12.23
CA GLU A 73 2.18 28.69 -10.83
C GLU A 73 2.33 27.36 -10.06
N VAL A 74 3.33 27.34 -9.19
CA VAL A 74 3.85 26.14 -8.54
C VAL A 74 2.74 25.60 -7.63
N PHE A 75 2.01 24.56 -8.07
CA PHE A 75 0.85 24.00 -7.34
C PHE A 75 1.25 23.50 -5.95
N ASP A 76 0.96 24.25 -4.90
CA ASP A 76 1.44 23.94 -3.55
C ASP A 76 0.28 23.75 -2.57
N VAL A 77 0.41 22.75 -1.71
CA VAL A 77 -0.53 22.49 -0.62
C VAL A 77 0.24 22.73 0.68
N PRO A 78 -0.21 23.63 1.56
CA PRO A 78 0.47 23.86 2.83
C PRO A 78 0.56 22.58 3.66
N LEU A 79 1.65 22.40 4.41
CA LEU A 79 1.87 21.19 5.22
C LEU A 79 0.80 21.00 6.28
N GLU A 80 0.33 22.10 6.84
CA GLU A 80 -0.66 22.16 7.90
C GLU A 80 -2.09 22.27 7.34
N ALA A 81 -2.27 22.15 6.02
CA ALA A 81 -3.57 22.30 5.39
C ALA A 81 -4.54 21.22 5.88
N ARG A 82 -5.63 21.68 6.49
CA ARG A 82 -6.79 20.85 6.88
C ARG A 82 -8.00 21.07 5.99
N GLN A 83 -7.90 21.99 5.04
CA GLN A 83 -8.93 22.34 4.08
C GLN A 83 -8.28 22.56 2.71
N ALA A 84 -9.02 22.26 1.65
CA ALA A 84 -8.56 22.50 0.30
C ALA A 84 -8.48 24.00 0.01
N THR A 85 -7.46 24.43 -0.75
CA THR A 85 -7.37 25.80 -1.24
C THR A 85 -8.01 25.93 -2.63
N ARG A 86 -8.08 24.82 -3.36
CA ARG A 86 -8.69 24.70 -4.68
C ARG A 86 -9.76 23.61 -4.65
N PHE A 87 -10.93 23.93 -5.17
CA PHE A 87 -12.02 22.98 -5.30
C PHE A 87 -11.97 22.30 -6.67
N SER A 88 -12.00 20.98 -6.68
CA SER A 88 -12.20 20.19 -7.89
C SER A 88 -13.66 19.78 -7.98
N SER A 89 -14.26 19.95 -9.16
CA SER A 89 -15.60 19.40 -9.42
C SER A 89 -15.51 17.88 -9.62
N PRO A 90 -16.49 17.11 -9.10
CA PRO A 90 -16.56 15.68 -9.34
C PRO A 90 -16.80 15.39 -10.84
N LYS A 91 -16.33 14.23 -11.30
CA LYS A 91 -16.54 13.72 -12.67
C LYS A 91 -17.36 12.42 -12.60
N PRO A 92 -18.67 12.49 -12.30
CA PRO A 92 -19.48 11.31 -12.00
C PRO A 92 -19.62 10.32 -13.17
N ASP A 93 -19.46 10.79 -14.41
CA ASP A 93 -19.53 9.96 -15.61
C ASP A 93 -18.23 9.18 -15.88
N LEU A 94 -17.17 9.45 -15.14
CA LEU A 94 -15.89 8.77 -15.29
C LEU A 94 -15.99 7.35 -14.71
N GLN A 95 -15.63 6.36 -15.52
CA GLN A 95 -15.59 4.97 -15.10
C GLN A 95 -14.37 4.72 -14.21
N ILE A 96 -14.60 4.10 -13.06
CA ILE A 96 -13.53 3.59 -12.20
C ILE A 96 -13.30 2.10 -12.50
N PRO A 97 -12.16 1.51 -12.10
CA PRO A 97 -11.86 0.10 -12.34
C PRO A 97 -12.99 -0.84 -11.88
N GLU A 98 -13.38 -1.77 -12.75
CA GLU A 98 -14.59 -2.61 -12.57
C GLU A 98 -14.57 -3.39 -11.24
N ASN A 99 -13.40 -3.90 -10.86
CA ASN A 99 -13.24 -4.66 -9.62
C ASN A 99 -13.53 -3.79 -8.39
N LEU A 100 -13.11 -2.52 -8.39
CA LEU A 100 -13.41 -1.60 -7.30
C LEU A 100 -14.88 -1.19 -7.32
N GLU A 101 -15.43 -0.96 -8.50
CA GLU A 101 -16.84 -0.59 -8.67
C GLU A 101 -17.77 -1.68 -8.16
N ARG A 102 -17.45 -2.94 -8.46
CA ARG A 102 -18.28 -4.11 -8.18
C ARG A 102 -18.22 -4.56 -6.73
N TYR A 103 -17.05 -4.51 -6.10
CA TYR A 103 -16.82 -5.14 -4.79
C TYR A 103 -16.78 -4.16 -3.62
N PHE A 104 -16.70 -2.86 -3.89
CA PHE A 104 -16.72 -1.83 -2.86
C PHE A 104 -17.96 -0.95 -2.94
N THR A 105 -18.61 -0.77 -1.79
CA THR A 105 -19.82 0.02 -1.67
C THR A 105 -19.51 1.52 -1.69
N ASP A 106 -20.37 2.31 -2.33
CA ASP A 106 -20.26 3.77 -2.30
C ASP A 106 -20.47 4.32 -0.87
N THR A 107 -19.67 5.33 -0.49
CA THR A 107 -19.66 5.91 0.86
C THR A 107 -20.97 6.56 1.27
N ASN A 108 -21.77 7.01 0.30
CA ASN A 108 -23.08 7.61 0.53
C ASN A 108 -24.21 6.59 0.75
N LYS A 109 -23.92 5.28 0.65
CA LYS A 109 -24.92 4.23 0.89
C LYS A 109 -24.93 3.85 2.37
N PRO A 110 -26.11 3.61 2.98
CA PRO A 110 -26.20 3.10 4.36
C PRO A 110 -25.40 1.82 4.55
N ILE A 111 -24.83 1.63 5.74
CA ILE A 111 -24.12 0.40 6.11
C ILE A 111 -25.07 -0.81 6.18
N SER A 112 -24.63 -1.94 5.63
CA SER A 112 -25.28 -3.24 5.68
C SER A 112 -24.54 -4.18 6.65
N ALA A 113 -25.24 -5.17 7.19
CA ALA A 113 -24.64 -6.21 8.04
C ALA A 113 -23.62 -7.10 7.30
N THR A 114 -23.64 -7.08 5.96
CA THR A 114 -22.71 -7.80 5.08
C THR A 114 -21.52 -6.96 4.64
N ASP A 115 -21.37 -5.75 5.16
CA ASP A 115 -20.26 -4.89 4.80
C ASP A 115 -19.07 -5.16 5.71
N ILE A 116 -17.89 -5.39 5.11
CA ILE A 116 -16.64 -5.57 5.83
C ILE A 116 -15.79 -4.31 5.66
N PRO A 117 -15.44 -3.62 6.76
CA PRO A 117 -14.52 -2.51 6.72
C PRO A 117 -13.16 -2.92 6.15
N LEU A 118 -12.65 -2.15 5.20
CA LEU A 118 -11.30 -2.29 4.66
C LEU A 118 -10.55 -0.96 4.87
N PHE A 119 -9.49 -1.01 5.67
CA PHE A 119 -8.58 0.13 5.81
C PHE A 119 -7.57 0.11 4.67
N TRP A 120 -7.70 1.07 3.75
CA TRP A 120 -6.68 1.26 2.71
C TRP A 120 -5.43 1.86 3.37
N HIS A 121 -4.42 1.01 3.54
CA HIS A 121 -3.24 1.37 4.31
C HIS A 121 -2.23 2.15 3.46
N ILE A 122 -2.30 3.48 3.53
CA ILE A 122 -1.23 4.33 3.03
C ILE A 122 -0.07 4.32 4.04
N LEU A 123 1.09 3.84 3.59
CA LEU A 123 2.31 3.81 4.40
C LEU A 123 2.64 5.20 4.98
N LYS A 124 3.01 5.22 6.25
CA LYS A 124 3.36 6.44 7.01
C LYS A 124 2.22 7.47 7.17
N SER A 125 0.97 7.02 7.07
CA SER A 125 -0.23 7.82 7.33
C SER A 125 -1.04 7.33 8.53
N GLY A 126 -0.37 6.86 9.59
CA GLY A 126 -1.02 6.46 10.85
C GLY A 126 -1.56 5.03 10.92
N GLY A 127 -1.15 4.14 10.02
CA GLY A 127 -1.59 2.74 10.02
C GLY A 127 -1.37 2.00 11.34
N THR A 128 -0.23 2.17 12.01
CA THR A 128 0.00 1.54 13.34
C THR A 128 -0.98 2.05 14.39
N SER A 129 -1.27 3.35 14.40
CA SER A 129 -2.25 3.95 15.31
C SER A 129 -3.64 3.38 15.06
N MET A 130 -4.04 3.23 13.79
CA MET A 130 -5.31 2.61 13.40
C MET A 130 -5.39 1.15 13.83
N LYS A 131 -4.36 0.33 13.56
CA LYS A 131 -4.29 -1.07 13.98
C LYS A 131 -4.44 -1.22 15.48
N HIS A 132 -3.63 -0.52 16.28
CA HIS A 132 -3.71 -0.61 17.74
C HIS A 132 -5.04 -0.06 18.29
N GLY A 133 -5.54 1.06 17.74
CA GLY A 133 -6.83 1.61 18.13
C GLY A 133 -7.96 0.60 17.91
N ILE A 134 -7.97 -0.09 16.78
CA ILE A 134 -9.05 -1.01 16.40
C ILE A 134 -8.88 -2.40 17.05
N ALA A 135 -7.71 -3.02 16.93
CA ALA A 135 -7.47 -4.36 17.47
C ALA A 135 -7.32 -4.36 19.00
N PHE A 136 -6.55 -3.43 19.58
CA PHE A 136 -6.24 -3.46 21.03
C PHE A 136 -7.28 -2.71 21.86
N CYS A 137 -7.70 -1.51 21.43
CA CYS A 137 -8.64 -0.72 22.23
C CYS A 137 -10.11 -1.13 21.98
N LEU A 138 -10.49 -1.34 20.72
CA LEU A 138 -11.86 -1.75 20.39
C LEU A 138 -12.05 -3.28 20.41
N GLY A 139 -10.97 -4.06 20.51
CA GLY A 139 -11.02 -5.52 20.57
C GLY A 139 -11.47 -6.19 19.27
N LYS A 140 -11.45 -5.47 18.14
CA LYS A 140 -11.96 -5.95 16.86
C LYS A 140 -11.04 -7.02 16.26
N VAL A 141 -11.64 -7.97 15.56
CA VAL A 141 -10.89 -9.04 14.86
C VAL A 141 -10.33 -8.51 13.54
N GLU A 142 -9.01 -8.43 13.44
CA GLU A 142 -8.28 -7.84 12.31
C GLU A 142 -7.70 -8.92 11.36
N ALA A 143 -7.81 -8.72 10.05
CA ALA A 143 -6.98 -9.43 9.07
C ALA A 143 -5.83 -8.53 8.62
N SER A 144 -4.59 -8.90 8.94
CA SER A 144 -3.35 -8.17 8.61
C SER A 144 -2.11 -9.05 8.83
N GLU A 145 -0.90 -8.54 8.57
CA GLU A 145 0.35 -9.28 8.78
C GLU A 145 0.54 -9.78 10.22
N SER A 146 -0.13 -9.13 11.19
CA SER A 146 -0.07 -9.53 12.59
C SER A 146 -0.77 -10.86 12.85
N GLY A 147 -1.64 -11.32 11.96
CA GLY A 147 -2.35 -12.59 12.10
C GLY A 147 -1.50 -13.83 11.85
N ILE A 148 -0.41 -13.71 11.10
CA ILE A 148 0.43 -14.84 10.70
C ILE A 148 1.68 -15.02 11.57
N VAL A 149 1.82 -14.26 12.66
CA VAL A 149 2.97 -14.41 13.57
C VAL A 149 2.80 -15.65 14.46
N ASP A 150 3.80 -15.96 15.29
CA ASP A 150 3.77 -17.08 16.25
C ASP A 150 3.52 -18.47 15.61
N GLY A 151 3.87 -18.65 14.33
CA GLY A 151 3.75 -19.93 13.61
C GLY A 151 2.47 -20.07 12.78
N HIS A 152 1.59 -19.07 12.80
CA HIS A 152 0.30 -19.08 12.10
C HIS A 152 0.41 -18.91 10.58
N GLU A 153 1.61 -18.61 10.05
CA GLU A 153 1.89 -18.57 8.60
C GLU A 153 1.71 -19.94 7.93
N HIS A 154 1.79 -21.03 8.71
CA HIS A 154 1.67 -22.40 8.24
C HIS A 154 0.28 -23.01 8.41
N ASP A 155 -0.66 -22.28 9.03
CA ASP A 155 -2.02 -22.75 9.22
C ASP A 155 -2.69 -23.01 7.87
N THR A 156 -3.58 -24.00 7.84
CA THR A 156 -4.30 -24.42 6.63
C THR A 156 -5.79 -24.12 6.67
N ARG A 157 -6.27 -23.55 7.78
CA ARG A 157 -7.67 -23.19 8.01
C ARG A 157 -7.77 -21.80 8.60
N ILE A 158 -8.85 -21.09 8.27
CA ILE A 158 -9.15 -19.77 8.81
C ILE A 158 -9.59 -19.90 10.26
N GLU A 159 -8.86 -19.26 11.16
CA GLU A 159 -9.12 -19.27 12.60
C GLU A 159 -8.87 -17.89 13.20
N LYS A 160 -9.57 -17.59 14.31
CA LYS A 160 -9.26 -16.43 15.15
C LYS A 160 -8.06 -16.78 16.02
N VAL A 161 -7.05 -15.93 15.99
CA VAL A 161 -5.83 -16.07 16.79
C VAL A 161 -5.65 -14.85 17.67
N LYS A 162 -4.95 -15.02 18.78
CA LYS A 162 -4.63 -13.93 19.70
C LYS A 162 -3.14 -13.68 19.68
N VAL A 163 -2.76 -12.46 19.31
CA VAL A 163 -1.36 -12.03 19.21
C VAL A 163 -1.18 -10.82 20.11
N GLY A 164 -0.45 -11.01 21.20
CA GLY A 164 -0.40 -10.03 22.30
C GLY A 164 -1.80 -9.73 22.85
N GLU A 165 -2.19 -8.45 22.79
CA GLU A 165 -3.50 -7.97 23.25
C GLU A 165 -4.58 -7.96 22.15
N GLY A 166 -4.20 -8.16 20.88
CA GLY A 166 -5.11 -8.06 19.74
C GLY A 166 -5.72 -9.38 19.29
N ASN A 167 -6.87 -9.28 18.62
CA ASN A 167 -7.56 -10.40 17.98
C ASN A 167 -7.35 -10.32 16.47
N TYR A 168 -6.93 -11.43 15.87
CA TYR A 168 -6.61 -11.48 14.44
C TYR A 168 -7.23 -12.69 13.76
N ILE A 169 -7.33 -12.65 12.43
CA ILE A 169 -7.45 -13.83 11.60
C ILE A 169 -6.07 -14.24 11.13
N ASN A 170 -5.78 -15.54 11.08
CA ASN A 170 -4.48 -16.11 10.70
C ASN A 170 -4.11 -15.99 9.19
N VAL A 171 -4.24 -14.80 8.64
CA VAL A 171 -3.93 -14.45 7.26
C VAL A 171 -3.30 -13.06 7.19
N ASP A 172 -2.33 -12.89 6.29
CA ASP A 172 -1.76 -11.58 5.98
C ASP A 172 -2.49 -10.99 4.77
N THR A 173 -3.20 -9.88 4.93
CA THR A 173 -3.83 -9.19 3.79
C THR A 173 -3.04 -7.96 3.33
N THR A 174 -1.82 -7.78 3.84
CA THR A 174 -0.94 -6.65 3.51
C THR A 174 0.07 -6.94 2.42
N THR A 175 0.08 -8.16 1.88
CA THR A 175 0.93 -8.59 0.76
C THR A 175 0.10 -9.30 -0.31
N PRO A 176 0.48 -9.26 -1.61
CA PRO A 176 -0.26 -9.97 -2.66
C PRO A 176 -0.32 -11.49 -2.40
N GLN A 177 0.79 -12.10 -1.98
CA GLN A 177 0.85 -13.53 -1.66
C GLN A 177 -0.03 -13.89 -0.47
N GLY A 178 -0.08 -13.02 0.54
CA GLY A 178 -0.95 -13.20 1.69
C GLY A 178 -2.43 -13.09 1.34
N ILE A 179 -2.80 -12.15 0.46
CA ILE A 179 -4.17 -12.03 -0.07
C ILE A 179 -4.56 -13.30 -0.84
N ASP A 180 -3.71 -13.80 -1.74
CA ASP A 180 -3.95 -15.05 -2.47
C ASP A 180 -4.13 -16.24 -1.51
N ARG A 181 -3.32 -16.31 -0.45
CA ARG A 181 -3.48 -17.32 0.61
C ARG A 181 -4.83 -17.16 1.32
N ALA A 182 -5.22 -15.95 1.71
CA ALA A 182 -6.50 -15.68 2.36
C ALA A 182 -7.71 -16.07 1.49
N ILE A 183 -7.63 -15.84 0.17
CA ILE A 183 -8.65 -16.27 -0.80
C ILE A 183 -8.70 -17.80 -0.86
N SER A 184 -7.55 -18.47 -0.95
CA SER A 184 -7.49 -19.94 -1.07
C SER A 184 -7.92 -20.67 0.21
N MET A 185 -7.77 -20.03 1.37
CA MET A 185 -8.27 -20.52 2.66
C MET A 185 -9.74 -20.17 2.92
N GLY A 186 -10.38 -19.36 2.06
CA GLY A 186 -11.81 -19.05 2.17
C GLY A 186 -12.16 -18.01 3.22
N LEU A 187 -11.32 -16.99 3.46
CA LEU A 187 -11.52 -15.94 4.50
C LEU A 187 -12.96 -15.39 4.59
N LEU A 188 -13.60 -15.13 3.45
CA LEU A 188 -14.97 -14.60 3.37
C LEU A 188 -15.98 -15.61 2.78
N ARG A 189 -15.62 -16.90 2.71
CA ARG A 189 -16.42 -17.97 2.08
C ARG A 189 -16.78 -19.10 3.06
N ASP A 190 -15.79 -19.61 3.79
CA ASP A 190 -15.85 -20.93 4.42
C ASP A 190 -16.03 -20.90 5.95
N GLY A 191 -16.32 -19.72 6.52
CA GLY A 191 -17.30 -19.59 7.60
C GLY A 191 -16.96 -19.95 9.05
N ASN A 192 -15.70 -20.18 9.43
CA ASN A 192 -15.37 -20.40 10.86
C ASN A 192 -14.99 -19.13 11.63
N ALA A 193 -14.46 -18.13 10.94
CA ALA A 193 -14.13 -16.83 11.51
C ALA A 193 -14.16 -15.76 10.43
N LEU A 194 -14.80 -14.63 10.74
CA LEU A 194 -14.83 -13.46 9.87
C LEU A 194 -14.03 -12.31 10.50
N PRO A 195 -13.24 -11.58 9.70
CA PRO A 195 -12.64 -10.33 10.17
C PRO A 195 -13.74 -9.27 10.34
N GLU A 196 -13.60 -8.45 11.39
CA GLU A 196 -14.36 -7.22 11.55
C GLU A 196 -13.69 -6.03 10.83
N ILE A 197 -12.44 -6.21 10.41
CA ILE A 197 -11.68 -5.26 9.59
C ILE A 197 -10.57 -5.97 8.81
N ILE A 198 -10.34 -5.52 7.58
CA ILE A 198 -9.21 -5.93 6.72
C ILE A 198 -8.26 -4.72 6.57
N PHE A 199 -6.96 -4.94 6.74
CA PHE A 199 -5.94 -3.92 6.44
C PHE A 199 -5.17 -4.30 5.19
N SER A 200 -5.19 -3.44 4.17
CA SER A 200 -4.39 -3.69 2.97
C SER A 200 -3.97 -2.42 2.25
N PRO A 201 -2.72 -2.32 1.75
CA PRO A 201 -2.34 -1.31 0.77
C PRO A 201 -2.79 -1.67 -0.67
N TYR A 202 -3.11 -2.95 -0.92
CA TYR A 202 -3.38 -3.53 -2.24
C TYR A 202 -4.88 -3.61 -2.52
N LEU A 203 -5.52 -2.48 -2.85
CA LEU A 203 -6.97 -2.39 -3.04
C LEU A 203 -7.50 -3.30 -4.16
N HIS A 204 -6.79 -3.36 -5.28
CA HIS A 204 -7.24 -4.15 -6.44
C HIS A 204 -7.20 -5.63 -6.14
N GLU A 205 -6.11 -6.11 -5.55
CA GLU A 205 -5.92 -7.49 -5.15
C GLU A 205 -6.91 -7.87 -4.05
N SER A 206 -7.05 -7.01 -3.03
CA SER A 206 -7.97 -7.24 -1.90
C SER A 206 -9.43 -7.26 -2.32
N SER A 207 -9.81 -6.58 -3.40
CA SER A 207 -11.18 -6.65 -3.94
C SER A 207 -11.59 -8.09 -4.29
N ASN A 208 -10.61 -8.95 -4.65
CA ASN A 208 -10.88 -10.35 -4.96
C ASN A 208 -11.28 -11.19 -3.73
N LEU A 209 -11.04 -10.71 -2.50
CA LEU A 209 -11.53 -11.36 -1.28
C LEU A 209 -13.07 -11.43 -1.26
N PHE A 210 -13.73 -10.44 -1.86
CA PHE A 210 -15.19 -10.31 -1.90
C PHE A 210 -15.84 -11.04 -3.08
N LYS A 211 -15.04 -11.47 -4.05
CA LYS A 211 -15.53 -12.14 -5.26
C LYS A 211 -16.22 -13.44 -4.91
N ASP A 212 -17.41 -13.62 -5.49
CA ASP A 212 -18.28 -14.78 -5.29
C ASP A 212 -18.68 -14.98 -3.81
N THR A 213 -18.83 -13.89 -3.07
CA THR A 213 -19.33 -13.86 -1.68
C THR A 213 -20.58 -12.99 -1.56
N SER A 214 -21.26 -13.04 -0.41
CA SER A 214 -22.35 -12.12 -0.07
C SER A 214 -21.87 -10.80 0.54
N TYR A 215 -20.55 -10.63 0.76
CA TYR A 215 -19.98 -9.47 1.44
C TYR A 215 -19.57 -8.38 0.44
N GLN A 216 -19.59 -7.14 0.89
CA GLN A 216 -18.97 -6.01 0.18
C GLN A 216 -17.97 -5.31 1.08
N GLY A 217 -16.95 -4.69 0.49
CA GLY A 217 -15.99 -3.91 1.25
C GLY A 217 -16.44 -2.46 1.42
N ARG A 218 -16.15 -1.87 2.58
CA ARG A 218 -16.24 -0.42 2.81
C ARG A 218 -14.87 0.16 3.06
N ILE A 219 -14.38 0.95 2.11
CA ILE A 219 -13.04 1.49 2.21
C ILE A 219 -13.06 2.75 3.08
N PHE A 220 -12.09 2.83 3.98
CA PHE A 220 -11.74 4.06 4.66
C PHE A 220 -10.23 4.18 4.74
N CYS A 221 -9.73 5.41 4.84
CA CYS A 221 -8.30 5.68 4.71
C CYS A 221 -7.92 6.94 5.47
N VAL A 222 -6.69 6.99 5.98
CA VAL A 222 -6.11 8.23 6.51
C VAL A 222 -5.07 8.76 5.53
N PHE A 223 -5.31 9.97 5.03
CA PHE A 223 -4.38 10.70 4.18
C PHE A 223 -3.35 11.47 5.01
N ARG A 224 -2.17 11.66 4.41
CA ARG A 224 -1.11 12.51 4.91
C ARG A 224 -0.55 13.32 3.75
N HIS A 225 -0.05 14.51 4.03
CA HIS A 225 0.64 15.32 3.04
C HIS A 225 1.72 14.49 2.31
N PRO A 226 1.67 14.33 0.97
CA PRO A 226 2.51 13.38 0.24
C PRO A 226 4.00 13.56 0.47
N ILE A 227 4.47 14.81 0.63
CA ILE A 227 5.89 15.08 0.78
C ILE A 227 6.37 14.81 2.20
N GLU A 228 5.55 15.12 3.22
CA GLU A 228 5.88 14.69 4.59
C GLU A 228 5.88 13.18 4.71
N ARG A 229 4.94 12.52 4.01
CA ARG A 229 4.87 11.07 3.95
C ARG A 229 6.15 10.49 3.33
N ALA A 230 6.61 11.03 2.20
CA ALA A 230 7.86 10.61 1.54
C ALA A 230 9.10 10.84 2.43
N VAL A 231 9.20 11.99 3.09
CA VAL A 231 10.28 12.26 4.06
C VAL A 231 10.20 11.30 5.25
N SER A 232 9.02 11.05 5.78
CA SER A 232 8.81 10.11 6.88
C SER A 232 9.16 8.68 6.47
N LEU A 233 8.92 8.32 5.21
CA LEU A 233 9.27 7.03 4.63
C LEU A 233 10.79 6.87 4.50
N PHE A 234 11.51 7.91 4.03
CA PHE A 234 12.97 7.90 4.01
C PHE A 234 13.58 7.55 5.37
N TYR A 235 13.19 8.27 6.42
CA TYR A 235 13.72 8.02 7.77
C TYR A 235 13.29 6.67 8.35
N TYR A 236 12.12 6.17 7.93
CA TYR A 236 11.63 4.86 8.32
C TYR A 236 12.46 3.73 7.68
N LEU A 237 12.60 3.77 6.36
CA LEU A 237 13.30 2.74 5.57
C LEU A 237 14.78 2.60 5.97
N LYS A 238 15.42 3.68 6.45
CA LYS A 238 16.79 3.62 6.99
C LYS A 238 16.93 2.78 8.25
N LYS A 239 15.85 2.57 9.00
CA LYS A 239 15.87 1.86 10.30
C LYS A 239 15.16 0.52 10.25
N ALA A 240 14.28 0.29 9.27
CA ALA A 240 13.42 -0.88 9.14
C ALA A 240 14.15 -2.13 8.62
N SER A 241 15.28 -2.50 9.23
CA SER A 241 16.09 -3.66 8.81
C SER A 241 15.39 -5.01 8.98
N TRP A 242 14.29 -5.04 9.74
CA TRP A 242 13.42 -6.21 9.95
C TRP A 242 12.37 -6.39 8.84
N GLU A 243 12.16 -5.42 7.95
CA GLU A 243 11.20 -5.58 6.87
C GLU A 243 11.75 -6.48 5.75
N PRO A 244 10.96 -7.41 5.21
CA PRO A 244 11.39 -8.26 4.09
C PRO A 244 11.85 -7.47 2.85
N THR A 245 11.33 -6.25 2.68
CA THR A 245 11.63 -5.34 1.58
C THR A 245 12.83 -4.42 1.85
N PHE A 246 13.51 -4.59 2.99
CA PHE A 246 14.69 -3.81 3.33
C PHE A 246 15.80 -4.00 2.30
N SER A 247 16.47 -2.90 1.96
CA SER A 247 17.61 -2.90 1.04
C SER A 247 18.81 -2.22 1.69
N ALA A 248 19.93 -2.93 1.81
CA ALA A 248 21.18 -2.36 2.34
C ALA A 248 21.72 -1.18 1.50
N LYS A 249 21.20 -0.96 0.27
CA LYS A 249 21.48 0.25 -0.51
C LYS A 249 20.89 1.51 0.15
N LEU A 250 19.75 1.40 0.84
CA LEU A 250 19.10 2.52 1.52
C LEU A 250 19.93 3.05 2.69
N GLU A 251 20.67 2.18 3.39
CA GLU A 251 21.56 2.60 4.48
C GLU A 251 22.64 3.57 4.00
N LYS A 252 23.06 3.43 2.73
CA LYS A 252 24.10 4.26 2.11
C LYS A 252 23.57 5.61 1.63
N ILE A 253 22.26 5.83 1.67
CA ILE A 253 21.65 7.11 1.31
C ILE A 253 21.67 8.01 2.54
N GLU A 254 22.57 9.00 2.54
CA GLU A 254 22.82 9.86 3.69
C GLU A 254 21.84 11.03 3.77
N SER A 255 21.41 11.57 2.62
CA SER A 255 20.61 12.80 2.52
C SER A 255 19.22 12.57 1.89
N ILE A 256 18.31 13.55 2.09
CA ILE A 256 17.00 13.55 1.41
C ILE A 256 17.17 13.82 -0.08
N GLU A 257 18.15 14.64 -0.46
CA GLU A 257 18.51 14.93 -1.84
C GLU A 257 18.84 13.65 -2.61
N ASP A 258 19.71 12.79 -2.03
CA ASP A 258 20.08 11.52 -2.64
C ASP A 258 18.90 10.55 -2.67
N TYR A 259 18.07 10.54 -1.61
CA TYR A 259 16.85 9.73 -1.59
C TYR A 259 15.89 10.14 -2.71
N ALA A 260 15.65 11.44 -2.89
CA ALA A 260 14.69 11.99 -3.83
C ALA A 260 14.97 11.65 -5.30
N ILE A 261 16.24 11.39 -5.65
CA ILE A 261 16.67 10.98 -6.98
C ILE A 261 16.95 9.47 -7.09
N SER A 262 16.82 8.72 -5.99
CA SER A 262 17.08 7.28 -5.96
C SER A 262 15.90 6.46 -6.47
N GLU A 263 16.14 5.19 -6.77
CA GLU A 263 15.11 4.20 -7.10
C GLU A 263 14.11 3.92 -5.96
N PHE A 264 14.38 4.44 -4.75
CA PHE A 264 13.54 4.23 -3.57
C PHE A 264 12.56 5.38 -3.29
N ALA A 265 12.73 6.53 -3.96
CA ALA A 265 11.77 7.62 -3.84
C ALA A 265 10.50 7.27 -4.60
N GLU A 266 9.37 7.42 -3.92
CA GLU A 266 8.07 7.21 -4.52
C GLU A 266 7.73 8.30 -5.54
N ASN A 267 6.96 7.91 -6.57
CA ASN A 267 6.50 8.77 -7.63
C ASN A 267 5.00 8.60 -7.83
N ASN A 268 4.20 9.55 -7.34
CA ASN A 268 2.74 9.55 -7.40
C ASN A 268 2.13 8.20 -6.96
N TRP A 269 2.65 7.65 -5.86
CA TRP A 269 2.33 6.30 -5.41
C TRP A 269 0.83 6.11 -5.18
N MET A 270 0.16 7.10 -4.58
CA MET A 270 -1.28 6.97 -4.27
C MET A 270 -2.11 6.92 -5.56
N VAL A 271 -1.85 7.82 -6.52
CA VAL A 271 -2.56 7.81 -7.81
C VAL A 271 -2.32 6.49 -8.54
N ARG A 272 -1.06 6.02 -8.61
CA ARG A 272 -0.71 4.74 -9.26
C ARG A 272 -1.44 3.55 -8.64
N PHE A 273 -1.45 3.47 -7.31
CA PHE A 273 -2.08 2.35 -6.61
C PHE A 273 -3.61 2.37 -6.74
N LEU A 274 -4.23 3.55 -6.75
CA LEU A 274 -5.68 3.66 -6.97
C LEU A 274 -6.08 3.31 -8.41
N THR A 275 -5.25 3.64 -9.40
CA THR A 275 -5.58 3.40 -10.81
C THR A 275 -5.04 2.07 -11.33
N ASN A 276 -4.32 1.32 -10.50
CA ASN A 276 -3.57 0.11 -10.87
C ASN A 276 -2.47 0.35 -11.94
N GLU A 277 -1.97 1.59 -12.06
CA GLU A 277 -0.91 1.97 -13.02
C GLU A 277 0.47 1.99 -12.34
N LEU A 278 0.91 0.81 -11.92
CA LEU A 278 2.12 0.64 -11.09
C LEU A 278 3.43 0.99 -11.83
N THR A 279 3.41 1.05 -13.16
CA THR A 279 4.59 1.34 -13.98
C THR A 279 4.25 2.38 -15.05
N GLY A 280 5.26 2.89 -15.77
CA GLY A 280 5.04 3.83 -16.88
C GLY A 280 4.60 5.23 -16.44
N ILE A 281 4.04 5.98 -17.38
CA ILE A 281 3.69 7.40 -17.22
C ILE A 281 2.30 7.52 -16.58
N VAL A 282 2.18 8.38 -15.57
CA VAL A 282 0.89 8.74 -14.95
C VAL A 282 0.48 10.12 -15.43
N THR A 283 -0.79 10.28 -15.80
CA THR A 283 -1.34 11.50 -16.40
C THR A 283 -2.42 12.12 -15.50
N GLU A 284 -2.93 13.29 -15.88
CA GLU A 284 -4.10 13.90 -15.21
C GLU A 284 -5.37 13.05 -15.32
N GLU A 285 -5.50 12.21 -16.35
CA GLU A 285 -6.62 11.28 -16.49
C GLU A 285 -6.60 10.22 -15.38
N HIS A 286 -5.42 9.67 -15.06
CA HIS A 286 -5.27 8.78 -13.91
C HIS A 286 -5.58 9.48 -12.60
N LEU A 287 -5.19 10.75 -12.46
CA LEU A 287 -5.57 11.55 -11.30
C LEU A 287 -7.09 11.72 -11.20
N ASP A 288 -7.78 11.99 -12.31
CA ASP A 288 -9.24 12.09 -12.32
C ASP A 288 -9.91 10.77 -11.89
N ILE A 289 -9.42 9.63 -12.37
CA ILE A 289 -9.90 8.31 -11.95
C ILE A 289 -9.64 8.09 -10.45
N ALA A 290 -8.44 8.39 -9.97
CA ALA A 290 -8.09 8.28 -8.56
C ALA A 290 -8.98 9.16 -7.67
N LYS A 291 -9.27 10.40 -8.09
CA LYS A 291 -10.21 11.29 -7.42
C LYS A 291 -11.61 10.67 -7.33
N GLU A 292 -12.11 10.08 -8.41
CA GLU A 292 -13.43 9.45 -8.41
C GLU A 292 -13.49 8.19 -7.54
N ILE A 293 -12.42 7.39 -7.49
CA ILE A 293 -12.32 6.26 -6.56
C ILE A 293 -12.41 6.76 -5.12
N VAL A 294 -11.62 7.77 -4.75
CA VAL A 294 -11.62 8.32 -3.37
C VAL A 294 -12.99 8.92 -3.03
N ARG A 295 -13.55 9.75 -3.91
CA ARG A 295 -14.87 10.38 -3.72
C ARG A 295 -15.96 9.35 -3.48
N ARG A 296 -16.02 8.32 -4.31
CA ARG A 296 -17.11 7.36 -4.30
C ARG A 296 -16.95 6.29 -3.24
N LYS A 297 -15.74 5.75 -3.08
CA LYS A 297 -15.52 4.49 -2.34
C LYS A 297 -14.83 4.65 -0.99
N VAL A 298 -14.18 5.80 -0.74
CA VAL A 298 -13.30 5.97 0.43
C VAL A 298 -13.86 6.99 1.41
N LEU A 299 -14.12 6.55 2.65
CA LEU A 299 -14.30 7.50 3.75
C LEU A 299 -12.93 8.06 4.16
N VAL A 300 -12.79 9.38 4.05
CA VAL A 300 -11.51 10.08 4.20
C VAL A 300 -11.28 10.47 5.66
N GLY A 301 -10.07 10.20 6.15
CA GLY A 301 -9.49 10.77 7.35
C GLY A 301 -8.18 11.48 7.06
N LEU A 302 -7.69 12.27 8.00
CA LEU A 302 -6.46 13.06 7.90
C LEU A 302 -5.55 12.79 9.10
N THR A 303 -4.25 12.64 8.82
CA THR A 303 -3.25 12.48 9.90
C THR A 303 -3.20 13.71 10.80
N LEU A 304 -3.40 14.91 10.24
CA LEU A 304 -3.43 16.17 10.99
C LEU A 304 -4.67 16.34 11.89
N ASP A 305 -5.68 15.49 11.71
CA ASP A 305 -6.92 15.48 12.47
C ASP A 305 -7.34 14.04 12.81
N MET A 306 -6.36 13.26 13.31
CA MET A 306 -6.48 11.81 13.51
C MET A 306 -7.62 11.44 14.47
N GLU A 307 -7.80 12.19 15.57
CA GLU A 307 -8.87 11.92 16.52
C GLU A 307 -10.25 12.06 15.89
N ASN A 308 -10.52 13.16 15.19
CA ASN A 308 -11.81 13.37 14.55
C ASN A 308 -12.00 12.40 13.37
N SER A 309 -10.94 12.07 12.66
CA SER A 309 -10.96 11.03 11.62
C SER A 309 -11.39 9.68 12.21
N PHE A 310 -10.81 9.28 13.34
CA PHE A 310 -11.17 8.04 14.02
C PHE A 310 -12.61 8.05 14.52
N ARG A 311 -13.07 9.16 15.12
CA ARG A 311 -14.48 9.33 15.54
C ARG A 311 -15.44 9.19 14.36
N ARG A 312 -15.12 9.78 13.20
CA ARG A 312 -15.92 9.66 11.96
C ARG A 312 -15.96 8.23 11.45
N PHE A 313 -14.83 7.52 11.49
CA PHE A 313 -14.79 6.09 11.12
C PHE A 313 -15.66 5.25 12.04
N MET A 314 -15.55 5.44 13.35
CA MET A 314 -16.38 4.72 14.32
C MET A 314 -17.87 4.95 14.07
N HIS A 315 -18.28 6.21 13.90
CA HIS A 315 -19.67 6.55 13.62
C HIS A 315 -20.16 5.93 12.30
N TYR A 316 -19.40 6.07 11.22
CA TYR A 316 -19.76 5.54 9.91
C TYR A 316 -19.86 4.00 9.88
N LEU A 317 -18.97 3.32 10.60
CA LEU A 317 -18.92 1.85 10.67
C LEU A 317 -19.85 1.27 11.75
N GLY A 318 -20.61 2.11 12.46
CA GLY A 318 -21.48 1.67 13.55
C GLY A 318 -20.74 1.13 14.77
N TRP A 319 -19.46 1.49 14.95
CA TRP A 319 -18.71 1.17 16.16
C TRP A 319 -19.10 2.17 17.26
N ASN A 320 -19.89 1.70 18.22
CA ASN A 320 -20.54 2.55 19.21
C ASN A 320 -19.53 3.24 20.15
N ILE A 321 -19.34 4.55 19.95
CA ILE A 321 -18.42 5.38 20.73
C ILE A 321 -18.92 5.64 22.16
N ASP A 322 -20.24 5.70 22.34
CA ASP A 322 -20.88 6.01 23.62
C ASP A 322 -20.81 4.82 24.58
N SER A 323 -20.58 3.62 24.05
CA SER A 323 -20.41 2.40 24.85
C SER A 323 -18.97 2.11 25.30
N LEU A 324 -18.02 2.98 24.97
CA LEU A 324 -16.61 2.76 25.32
C LEU A 324 -16.39 2.88 26.83
N SER A 325 -15.75 1.87 27.42
CA SER A 325 -15.31 1.94 28.80
C SER A 325 -14.23 3.01 29.00
N VAL A 326 -14.00 3.42 30.25
CA VAL A 326 -12.92 4.37 30.60
C VAL A 326 -11.56 3.87 30.10
N ASP A 327 -11.28 2.57 30.25
CA ASP A 327 -10.03 1.96 29.81
C ASP A 327 -9.89 2.01 28.27
N GLN A 328 -10.98 1.77 27.54
CA GLN A 328 -10.97 1.87 26.08
C GLN A 328 -10.72 3.30 25.62
N GLN A 329 -11.34 4.29 26.27
CA GLN A 329 -11.11 5.70 25.97
C GLN A 329 -9.67 6.12 26.24
N GLN A 330 -9.08 5.68 27.36
CA GLN A 330 -7.67 5.92 27.67
C GLN A 330 -6.73 5.25 26.67
N CYS A 331 -7.03 4.02 26.27
CA CYS A 331 -6.31 3.28 25.23
C CYS A 331 -6.36 4.04 23.89
N LEU A 332 -7.54 4.48 23.46
CA LEU A 332 -7.69 5.25 22.23
C LEU A 332 -6.93 6.57 22.29
N ASN A 333 -6.99 7.30 23.41
CA ASN A 333 -6.22 8.53 23.56
C ASN A 333 -4.70 8.29 23.41
N LYS A 334 -4.20 7.19 23.97
CA LYS A 334 -2.79 6.77 23.82
C LYS A 334 -2.40 6.52 22.36
N TYR A 335 -3.19 5.76 21.61
CA TYR A 335 -2.81 5.33 20.26
C TYR A 335 -3.23 6.29 19.15
N ILE A 336 -4.40 6.92 19.27
CA ILE A 336 -5.01 7.81 18.27
C ILE A 336 -4.70 9.28 18.56
N GLY A 337 -4.83 9.73 19.81
CA GLY A 337 -4.65 11.15 20.18
C GLY A 337 -3.19 11.61 20.13
N HIS A 338 -2.29 10.80 20.71
CA HIS A 338 -0.86 11.10 20.68
C HIS A 338 -0.13 10.49 19.46
N GLY A 339 -0.77 9.55 18.77
CA GLY A 339 -0.16 8.77 17.69
C GLY A 339 0.94 7.81 18.19
N THR A 340 1.28 6.84 17.35
CA THR A 340 2.41 5.93 17.59
C THR A 340 3.43 6.03 16.46
N ASN A 341 4.68 5.70 16.75
CA ASN A 341 5.78 5.68 15.77
C ASN A 341 5.99 7.02 15.06
N GLN A 342 5.88 8.13 15.80
CA GLN A 342 6.33 9.43 15.35
C GLN A 342 7.86 9.39 15.26
N ASN A 343 8.39 8.98 14.11
CA ASN A 343 9.80 9.18 13.80
C ASN A 343 10.02 10.68 13.77
N GLN A 344 10.64 11.26 14.81
CA GLN A 344 11.01 12.66 14.81
C GLN A 344 11.99 12.88 13.65
N HIS A 345 11.56 13.68 12.68
CA HIS A 345 12.38 14.22 11.62
C HIS A 345 12.18 15.73 11.66
N THR A 346 13.28 16.47 11.52
CA THR A 346 13.23 17.92 11.54
C THR A 346 12.56 18.42 10.25
N ASN A 347 11.78 19.50 10.35
CA ASN A 347 11.25 20.22 9.18
C ASN A 347 12.33 21.02 8.42
N GLU A 348 13.62 20.80 8.75
CA GLU A 348 14.79 21.47 8.19
C GLU A 348 14.91 21.28 6.67
N HIS A 349 14.23 20.28 6.12
CA HIS A 349 14.23 19.99 4.68
C HIS A 349 13.26 20.85 3.89
N PHE A 350 12.36 21.61 4.53
CA PHE A 350 11.39 22.41 3.80
C PHE A 350 12.10 23.41 2.89
N GLY A 351 11.80 23.34 1.59
CA GLY A 351 12.43 24.17 0.56
C GLY A 351 13.83 23.71 0.12
N SER A 352 14.36 22.61 0.67
CA SER A 352 15.61 21.99 0.20
C SER A 352 15.47 21.48 -1.24
N MET A 353 16.61 21.15 -1.88
CA MET A 353 16.58 20.57 -3.23
C MET A 353 15.87 19.20 -3.22
N GLY A 354 16.15 18.36 -2.22
CA GLY A 354 15.47 17.06 -2.07
C GLY A 354 13.96 17.23 -1.92
N TRP A 355 13.52 18.21 -1.13
CA TRP A 355 12.10 18.54 -0.99
C TRP A 355 11.45 18.95 -2.31
N LYS A 356 12.09 19.84 -3.07
CA LYS A 356 11.60 20.28 -4.39
C LYS A 356 11.50 19.12 -5.38
N ILE A 357 12.46 18.20 -5.37
CA ILE A 357 12.45 17.00 -6.23
C ILE A 357 11.33 16.04 -5.81
N LEU A 358 11.19 15.73 -4.51
CA LEU A 358 10.09 14.89 -4.01
C LEU A 358 8.74 15.49 -4.38
N ARG A 359 8.61 16.82 -4.27
CA ARG A 359 7.42 17.58 -4.67
C ARG A 359 7.11 17.43 -6.15
N ALA A 360 8.11 17.59 -7.03
CA ALA A 360 7.94 17.37 -8.46
C ALA A 360 7.55 15.92 -8.78
N ASN A 361 8.17 14.94 -8.11
CA ASN A 361 7.88 13.51 -8.30
C ASN A 361 6.48 13.11 -7.83
N ASN A 362 5.84 13.89 -6.95
CA ASN A 362 4.56 13.56 -6.32
C ASN A 362 3.48 14.62 -6.57
N ILE A 363 3.56 15.31 -7.71
CA ILE A 363 2.65 16.41 -8.04
C ILE A 363 1.18 15.97 -8.17
N LEU A 364 0.92 14.77 -8.69
CA LEU A 364 -0.44 14.24 -8.80
C LEU A 364 -0.96 13.78 -7.45
N ASP A 365 -0.09 13.18 -6.62
CA ASP A 365 -0.42 12.85 -5.23
C ASP A 365 -0.74 14.10 -4.40
N LEU A 366 -0.08 15.23 -4.66
CA LEU A 366 -0.42 16.53 -4.04
C LEU A 366 -1.81 17.00 -4.46
N LYS A 367 -2.14 16.92 -5.76
CA LYS A 367 -3.48 17.26 -6.25
C LYS A 367 -4.55 16.31 -5.70
N LEU A 368 -4.23 15.03 -5.54
CA LEU A 368 -5.12 14.05 -4.92
C LEU A 368 -5.32 14.36 -3.43
N TYR A 369 -4.25 14.71 -2.71
CA TYR A 369 -4.33 15.10 -1.30
C TYR A 369 -5.17 16.35 -1.10
N GLU A 370 -5.01 17.39 -1.94
CA GLU A 370 -5.87 18.57 -1.87
C GLU A 370 -7.35 18.21 -2.09
N TYR A 371 -7.63 17.29 -3.01
CA TYR A 371 -8.99 16.79 -3.18
C TYR A 371 -9.49 15.97 -1.98
N ALA A 372 -8.62 15.19 -1.34
CA ALA A 372 -8.97 14.51 -0.09
C ALA A 372 -9.30 15.49 1.04
N LEU A 373 -8.64 16.65 1.12
CA LEU A 373 -9.00 17.72 2.07
C LEU A 373 -10.40 18.27 1.78
N GLN A 374 -10.74 18.47 0.50
CA GLN A 374 -12.10 18.87 0.09
C GLN A 374 -13.12 17.82 0.53
N LEU A 375 -12.89 16.53 0.19
CA LEU A 375 -13.79 15.44 0.55
C LEU A 375 -13.92 15.26 2.06
N TYR A 376 -12.84 15.46 2.83
CA TYR A 376 -12.90 15.40 4.29
C TYR A 376 -13.86 16.44 4.86
N ALA A 377 -13.85 17.66 4.33
CA ALA A 377 -14.80 18.70 4.73
C ALA A 377 -16.23 18.37 4.29
N GLU A 378 -16.42 17.98 3.02
CA GLU A 378 -17.73 17.63 2.46
C GLU A 378 -18.39 16.45 3.17
N GLN A 379 -17.63 15.37 3.43
CA GLN A 379 -18.08 14.21 4.20
C GLN A 379 -18.40 14.63 5.65
N GLY A 380 -17.58 15.49 6.26
CA GLY A 380 -17.84 16.11 7.56
C GLY A 380 -19.22 16.75 7.65
N ALA A 381 -19.54 17.62 6.69
CA ALA A 381 -20.80 18.34 6.64
C ALA A 381 -21.99 17.41 6.32
N THR A 382 -21.85 16.58 5.29
CA THR A 382 -22.98 15.80 4.74
C THR A 382 -23.30 14.53 5.50
N MET A 383 -22.30 13.88 6.11
CA MET A 383 -22.47 12.60 6.81
C MET A 383 -22.51 12.75 8.33
N PHE A 384 -21.93 13.82 8.88
CA PHE A 384 -21.75 14.00 10.32
C PHE A 384 -22.29 15.33 10.87
N GLY A 385 -22.81 16.23 10.01
CA GLY A 385 -23.35 17.53 10.43
C GLY A 385 -22.30 18.48 11.03
N ILE A 386 -21.03 18.28 10.68
CA ILE A 386 -19.91 19.13 11.13
C ILE A 386 -19.75 20.27 10.13
N ASN A 387 -19.99 21.51 10.56
CA ASN A 387 -19.79 22.72 9.75
C ASN A 387 -18.36 23.26 9.83
#